data_AF-A0A661BPS1-F1
#
_entry.id   AF-A0A661BPS1-F1
#
_cell.length_a   1.000
_cell.length_b   1.000
_cell.length_c   1.000
_cell.angle_alpha   90.00
_cell.angle_beta   90.00
_cell.angle_gamma   90.00
#
_symmetry.space_group_name_H-M   'P 1'
#
loop_
_entity.id
_entity.type
_entity.pdbx_description
1 polymer ?
#
loop_
_entity_poly.entity_id
_entity_poly.type
_entity_poly.pdbx_seq_one_letter_code
_entity_poly.pdbx_strand_id
1 'polypeptide(L)'
;MVVTKMKLFSIPMAVLIGLTFLMSSAAIADIPNETYKALGIEKSASPKELFNALEKRYRDPAQGAGKGSHAEYWEPIAMSAYLDPLSFYKPPTSVKESNTREECVSCHEEETAGHVVAWKKSLHSDLDKVRKLSSDDSRFYKKKKLETVENNLRSMGKLGKNEKLKNVSCMDCHVDIRQTKKADHTKDIRMPTADVCGTCHLQEFAERESERDTLTWPQDQWPAGRPSHALDYKANVETAIWAGMEQREIAEGCTSCHINQNKCDTCHTRHQFSAVESRKPQACAICHNGVDHNEFENYMMSKHGAIYQTLGDEWDWNVPLKDAIAKG
;
A
#
# COMPACT_ATOMS: atom_id res chain seq x y z
N MET A 1 41.49 -27.62 56.29
CA MET A 1 40.89 -27.39 54.95
C MET A 1 41.93 -26.70 54.10
N VAL A 2 42.43 -27.41 53.09
CA VAL A 2 43.56 -27.01 52.24
C VAL A 2 43.07 -25.98 51.21
N VAL A 3 43.79 -24.86 51.14
CA VAL A 3 43.64 -23.81 50.13
C VAL A 3 44.48 -24.22 48.91
N THR A 4 43.85 -24.36 47.74
CA THR A 4 44.57 -24.61 46.49
C THR A 4 44.34 -23.44 45.52
N LYS A 5 45.41 -22.67 45.29
CA LYS A 5 45.52 -21.65 44.25
C LYS A 5 45.55 -22.33 42.87
N MET A 6 44.80 -21.82 41.90
CA MET A 6 44.99 -22.18 40.48
C MET A 6 45.43 -20.95 39.69
N LYS A 7 46.55 -21.10 38.97
CA LYS A 7 47.30 -20.08 38.25
C LYS A 7 46.64 -19.72 36.92
N LEU A 8 46.84 -18.46 36.51
CA LEU A 8 46.56 -17.91 35.18
C LEU A 8 47.32 -18.68 34.08
N PHE A 9 46.66 -18.85 32.94
CA PHE A 9 47.30 -18.97 31.63
C PHE A 9 46.71 -17.92 30.68
N SER A 10 47.56 -17.02 30.23
CA SER A 10 47.33 -16.01 29.20
C SER A 10 47.62 -16.58 27.81
N ILE A 11 46.68 -16.41 26.86
CA ILE A 11 46.82 -16.78 25.43
C ILE A 11 46.42 -15.54 24.59
N PRO A 12 47.12 -15.24 23.48
CA PRO A 12 47.20 -13.88 22.94
C PRO A 12 46.07 -13.48 21.98
N MET A 13 45.96 -12.16 21.86
CA MET A 13 45.24 -11.32 20.90
C MET A 13 44.88 -11.98 19.56
N ALA A 14 43.59 -12.11 19.28
CA ALA A 14 43.06 -12.20 17.93
C ALA A 14 42.17 -10.98 17.69
N VAL A 15 42.58 -10.15 16.73
CA VAL A 15 41.90 -8.95 16.26
C VAL A 15 40.52 -9.35 15.72
N LEU A 16 39.45 -9.06 16.45
CA LEU A 16 38.09 -9.11 15.92
C LEU A 16 37.93 -7.89 14.99
N ILE A 17 38.11 -8.13 13.69
CA ILE A 17 37.64 -7.22 12.65
C ILE A 17 36.12 -7.21 12.77
N GLY A 18 35.58 -6.13 13.33
CA GLY A 18 34.14 -5.88 13.37
C GLY A 18 33.61 -5.72 11.96
N LEU A 19 33.12 -6.81 11.36
CA LEU A 19 32.16 -6.72 10.28
C LEU A 19 30.87 -6.13 10.87
N THR A 20 30.68 -4.83 10.67
CA THR A 20 29.37 -4.19 10.74
C THR A 20 28.48 -4.81 9.67
N PHE A 21 27.80 -5.90 10.02
CA PHE A 21 26.63 -6.35 9.30
C PHE A 21 25.56 -5.26 9.45
N LEU A 22 25.43 -4.42 8.43
CA LEU A 22 24.23 -3.65 8.17
C LEU A 22 23.08 -4.65 8.02
N MET A 23 22.36 -4.89 9.12
CA MET A 23 21.11 -5.65 9.15
C MET A 23 20.03 -4.87 8.39
N SER A 24 20.10 -4.97 7.06
CA SER A 24 19.03 -4.65 6.13
C SER A 24 18.06 -5.83 6.08
N SER A 25 17.34 -6.12 7.18
CA SER A 25 16.54 -7.36 7.25
C SER A 25 15.06 -7.15 7.58
N ALA A 26 14.58 -5.95 7.87
CA ALA A 26 13.17 -5.80 8.27
C ALA A 26 12.19 -5.66 7.10
N ALA A 27 12.59 -5.11 5.96
CA ALA A 27 11.66 -4.88 4.84
C ALA A 27 11.51 -6.10 3.90
N ILE A 28 12.45 -7.05 3.96
CA ILE A 28 12.49 -8.27 3.12
C ILE A 28 11.96 -9.50 3.88
N ALA A 29 11.94 -9.45 5.22
CA ALA A 29 11.61 -10.61 6.05
C ALA A 29 10.15 -11.09 5.90
N ASP A 30 9.23 -10.18 5.56
CA ASP A 30 7.80 -10.47 5.53
C ASP A 30 7.31 -10.92 4.13
N ILE A 31 8.16 -10.82 3.09
CA ILE A 31 7.80 -11.26 1.73
C ILE A 31 8.13 -12.76 1.56
N PRO A 32 7.15 -13.61 1.23
CA PRO A 32 7.33 -15.05 1.09
C PRO A 32 8.34 -15.46 0.00
N ASN A 33 9.00 -16.62 0.17
CA ASN A 33 10.03 -17.10 -0.76
C ASN A 33 9.46 -17.37 -2.17
N GLU A 34 8.24 -17.90 -2.20
CA GLU A 34 7.46 -18.24 -3.37
C GLU A 34 7.24 -17.04 -4.28
N THR A 35 7.07 -15.83 -3.73
CA THR A 35 6.95 -14.59 -4.50
C THR A 35 8.23 -14.28 -5.25
N TYR A 36 9.40 -14.32 -4.58
CA TYR A 36 10.68 -14.11 -5.27
C TYR A 36 10.91 -15.15 -6.37
N LYS A 37 10.59 -16.41 -6.09
CA LYS A 37 10.67 -17.50 -7.07
C LYS A 37 9.75 -17.25 -8.28
N ALA A 38 8.50 -16.85 -8.05
CA ALA A 38 7.54 -16.56 -9.11
C ALA A 38 7.94 -15.34 -9.96
N LEU A 39 8.59 -14.36 -9.35
CA LEU A 39 9.13 -13.18 -10.02
C LEU A 39 10.46 -13.45 -10.75
N GLY A 40 11.09 -14.61 -10.52
CA GLY A 40 12.38 -14.96 -11.13
C GLY A 40 13.55 -14.11 -10.63
N ILE A 41 13.49 -13.66 -9.36
CA ILE A 41 14.54 -12.83 -8.73
C ILE A 41 15.00 -13.45 -7.41
N GLU A 42 16.22 -13.12 -7.01
CA GLU A 42 16.79 -13.56 -5.73
C GLU A 42 16.28 -12.71 -4.56
N LYS A 43 16.28 -13.26 -3.35
CA LYS A 43 15.93 -12.50 -2.14
C LYS A 43 16.86 -11.31 -1.85
N SER A 44 18.08 -11.37 -2.35
CA SER A 44 19.06 -10.28 -2.27
C SER A 44 18.84 -9.18 -3.31
N ALA A 45 17.80 -9.28 -4.15
CA ALA A 45 17.46 -8.27 -5.13
C ALA A 45 17.29 -6.89 -4.47
N SER A 46 17.76 -5.87 -5.16
CA SER A 46 17.58 -4.48 -4.74
C SER A 46 16.10 -4.09 -4.72
N PRO A 47 15.71 -3.06 -3.94
CA PRO A 47 14.33 -2.54 -3.97
C PRO A 47 13.83 -2.21 -5.39
N LYS A 48 14.71 -1.68 -6.26
CA LYS A 48 14.39 -1.40 -7.66
C LYS A 48 14.08 -2.67 -8.45
N GLU A 49 14.88 -3.72 -8.31
CA GLU A 49 14.64 -4.99 -9.02
C GLU A 49 13.33 -5.65 -8.57
N LEU A 50 13.08 -5.67 -7.25
CA LEU A 50 11.82 -6.17 -6.70
C LEU A 50 10.61 -5.37 -7.20
N PHE A 51 10.66 -4.04 -7.12
CA PHE A 51 9.57 -3.19 -7.61
C PHE A 51 9.31 -3.39 -9.10
N ASN A 52 10.35 -3.39 -9.93
CA ASN A 52 10.20 -3.57 -11.37
C ASN A 52 9.59 -4.93 -11.72
N ALA A 53 9.97 -5.99 -11.01
CA ALA A 53 9.41 -7.33 -11.22
C ALA A 53 7.93 -7.39 -10.81
N LEU A 54 7.59 -6.81 -9.65
CA LEU A 54 6.21 -6.71 -9.17
C LEU A 54 5.35 -5.87 -10.11
N GLU A 55 5.80 -4.68 -10.49
CA GLU A 55 5.08 -3.77 -11.40
C GLU A 55 4.84 -4.44 -12.76
N LYS A 56 5.87 -5.11 -13.31
CA LYS A 56 5.74 -5.84 -14.58
C LYS A 56 4.64 -6.89 -14.50
N ARG A 57 4.60 -7.70 -13.43
CA ARG A 57 3.56 -8.72 -13.22
C ARG A 57 2.19 -8.08 -13.00
N TYR A 58 2.13 -7.03 -12.18
CA TYR A 58 0.91 -6.31 -11.84
C TYR A 58 0.22 -5.67 -13.06
N ARG A 59 1.00 -5.15 -14.01
CA ARG A 59 0.50 -4.50 -15.24
C ARG A 59 0.24 -5.47 -16.40
N ASP A 60 0.58 -6.74 -16.26
CA ASP A 60 0.45 -7.73 -17.33
C ASP A 60 -1.00 -8.23 -17.47
N PRO A 61 -1.67 -8.07 -18.63
CA PRO A 61 -3.01 -8.61 -18.85
C PRO A 61 -3.11 -10.12 -18.64
N ALA A 62 -2.06 -10.89 -18.96
CA ALA A 62 -2.05 -12.33 -18.70
C ALA A 62 -2.10 -12.66 -17.19
N GLN A 63 -1.73 -11.71 -16.34
CA GLN A 63 -1.74 -11.81 -14.89
C GLN A 63 -2.99 -11.16 -14.26
N GLY A 64 -3.91 -10.62 -15.08
CA GLY A 64 -5.20 -10.09 -14.63
C GLY A 64 -5.31 -8.57 -14.60
N ALA A 65 -4.41 -7.83 -15.25
CA ALA A 65 -4.64 -6.42 -15.54
C ALA A 65 -5.63 -6.25 -16.71
N GLY A 66 -6.31 -5.11 -16.78
CA GLY A 66 -7.16 -4.76 -17.92
C GLY A 66 -8.58 -5.33 -17.87
N LYS A 67 -9.21 -5.41 -19.05
CA LYS A 67 -10.63 -5.76 -19.22
C LYS A 67 -10.99 -7.24 -18.96
N GLY A 68 -10.01 -8.10 -18.72
CA GLY A 68 -10.20 -9.55 -18.55
C GLY A 68 -10.58 -10.28 -19.86
N SER A 69 -10.88 -11.57 -19.74
CA SER A 69 -11.21 -12.45 -20.89
C SER A 69 -12.56 -12.13 -21.54
N HIS A 70 -13.47 -11.49 -20.80
CA HIS A 70 -14.80 -11.08 -21.27
C HIS A 70 -14.83 -9.65 -21.85
N ALA A 71 -13.68 -9.09 -22.22
CA ALA A 71 -13.55 -7.69 -22.65
C ALA A 71 -14.47 -7.27 -23.82
N GLU A 72 -14.91 -8.20 -24.66
CA GLU A 72 -15.79 -7.95 -25.80
C GLU A 72 -17.27 -7.74 -25.42
N TYR A 73 -17.67 -8.11 -24.20
CA TYR A 73 -19.07 -8.07 -23.75
C TYR A 73 -19.46 -6.80 -22.99
N TRP A 74 -18.48 -5.93 -22.67
CA TRP A 74 -18.74 -4.74 -21.88
C TRP A 74 -17.81 -3.59 -22.27
N GLU A 75 -18.29 -2.37 -22.04
CA GLU A 75 -17.51 -1.14 -22.19
C GLU A 75 -17.51 -0.33 -20.88
N PRO A 76 -16.44 0.45 -20.60
CA PRO A 76 -16.37 1.26 -19.39
C PRO A 76 -17.43 2.36 -19.38
N ILE A 77 -17.96 2.65 -18.19
CA ILE A 77 -18.76 3.86 -17.95
C ILE A 77 -17.86 4.96 -17.38
N ALA A 78 -18.41 6.16 -17.17
CA ALA A 78 -17.62 7.30 -16.69
C ALA A 78 -16.85 7.02 -15.37
N MET A 79 -17.47 6.25 -14.45
CA MET A 79 -16.85 5.90 -13.17
C MET A 79 -15.70 4.89 -13.31
N SER A 80 -15.68 4.08 -14.36
CA SER A 80 -14.66 3.05 -14.57
C SER A 80 -13.25 3.63 -14.68
N ALA A 81 -13.11 4.88 -15.14
CA ALA A 81 -11.85 5.63 -15.14
C ALA A 81 -11.22 5.81 -13.74
N TYR A 82 -12.00 5.71 -12.67
CA TYR A 82 -11.53 5.84 -11.28
C TYR A 82 -11.46 4.49 -10.56
N LEU A 83 -12.14 3.46 -11.08
CA LEU A 83 -12.15 2.11 -10.51
C LEU A 83 -11.06 1.22 -11.12
N ASP A 84 -10.76 1.40 -12.41
CA ASP A 84 -9.58 0.86 -13.08
C ASP A 84 -8.86 1.96 -13.88
N PRO A 85 -8.08 2.80 -13.17
CA PRO A 85 -7.41 3.91 -13.83
C PRO A 85 -6.36 3.50 -14.84
N LEU A 86 -5.74 2.33 -14.65
CA LEU A 86 -4.69 1.83 -15.54
C LEU A 86 -5.24 1.64 -16.96
N SER A 87 -6.47 1.13 -17.07
CA SER A 87 -7.11 0.87 -18.36
C SER A 87 -7.80 2.09 -18.96
N PHE A 88 -8.40 2.94 -18.12
CA PHE A 88 -9.42 3.87 -18.61
C PHE A 88 -9.19 5.35 -18.28
N TYR A 89 -8.31 5.67 -17.32
CA TYR A 89 -8.16 7.07 -16.92
C TYR A 89 -7.52 7.92 -18.00
N LYS A 90 -8.09 9.10 -18.22
CA LYS A 90 -7.48 10.18 -19.00
C LYS A 90 -7.63 11.50 -18.24
N PRO A 91 -6.61 12.38 -18.26
CA PRO A 91 -6.72 13.69 -17.65
C PRO A 91 -7.90 14.50 -18.22
N PRO A 92 -8.52 15.38 -17.41
CA PRO A 92 -9.54 16.31 -17.90
C PRO A 92 -8.94 17.38 -18.83
N THR A 93 -9.73 17.88 -19.77
CA THR A 93 -9.26 18.82 -20.82
C THR A 93 -9.62 20.29 -20.55
N SER A 94 -10.34 20.57 -19.46
CA SER A 94 -10.90 21.90 -19.15
C SER A 94 -9.87 22.88 -18.61
N VAL A 95 -8.96 22.42 -17.74
CA VAL A 95 -7.93 23.27 -17.10
C VAL A 95 -6.64 23.21 -17.92
N LYS A 96 -6.42 24.19 -18.80
CA LYS A 96 -5.26 24.24 -19.71
C LYS A 96 -4.07 24.96 -19.08
N GLU A 97 -3.66 24.50 -17.91
CA GLU A 97 -2.57 25.11 -17.15
C GLU A 97 -1.41 24.13 -16.95
N SER A 98 -0.22 24.71 -16.74
CA SER A 98 0.97 23.98 -16.31
C SER A 98 1.40 24.47 -14.94
N ASN A 99 1.14 23.65 -13.92
CA ASN A 99 1.24 24.04 -12.53
C ASN A 99 2.48 23.41 -11.86
N THR A 100 3.07 24.16 -10.94
CA THR A 100 4.09 23.74 -9.99
C THR A 100 3.46 23.04 -8.79
N ARG A 101 4.30 22.47 -7.92
CA ARG A 101 3.87 21.74 -6.72
C ARG A 101 3.06 22.61 -5.78
N GLU A 102 3.47 23.86 -5.60
CA GLU A 102 2.82 24.83 -4.75
C GLU A 102 1.49 25.31 -5.38
N GLU A 103 1.49 25.55 -6.71
CA GLU A 103 0.28 25.95 -7.46
C GLU A 103 -0.82 24.87 -7.42
N CYS A 104 -0.46 23.58 -7.37
CA CYS A 104 -1.44 22.50 -7.15
C CYS A 104 -2.20 22.67 -5.83
N VAL A 105 -1.51 23.05 -4.74
CA VAL A 105 -2.17 23.20 -3.44
C VAL A 105 -3.02 24.46 -3.44
N SER A 106 -2.50 25.59 -3.90
CA SER A 106 -3.22 26.87 -3.83
C SER A 106 -4.51 26.88 -4.63
N CYS A 107 -4.53 26.29 -5.83
CA CYS A 107 -5.75 26.22 -6.64
C CYS A 107 -6.78 25.25 -6.00
N HIS A 108 -6.32 24.08 -5.55
CA HIS A 108 -7.22 23.07 -4.96
C HIS A 108 -7.71 23.42 -3.54
N GLU A 109 -7.15 24.46 -2.89
CA GLU A 109 -7.74 25.02 -1.66
C GLU A 109 -9.13 25.59 -1.91
N GLU A 110 -9.40 26.07 -3.13
CA GLU A 110 -10.71 26.61 -3.54
C GLU A 110 -11.52 25.54 -4.28
N GLU A 111 -10.93 24.87 -5.27
CA GLU A 111 -11.66 23.91 -6.13
C GLU A 111 -12.06 22.61 -5.41
N THR A 112 -11.19 22.10 -4.54
CA THR A 112 -11.43 20.85 -3.81
C THR A 112 -10.93 20.94 -2.37
N ALA A 113 -11.39 21.96 -1.64
CA ALA A 113 -10.91 22.30 -0.30
C ALA A 113 -10.82 21.08 0.65
N GLY A 114 -11.80 20.18 0.60
CA GLY A 114 -11.82 18.95 1.41
C GLY A 114 -10.60 18.05 1.19
N HIS A 115 -10.14 17.90 -0.06
CA HIS A 115 -8.94 17.12 -0.38
C HIS A 115 -7.68 17.76 0.20
N VAL A 116 -7.53 19.08 0.06
CA VAL A 116 -6.36 19.79 0.59
C VAL A 116 -6.35 19.76 2.12
N VAL A 117 -7.50 19.95 2.76
CA VAL A 117 -7.62 19.86 4.23
C VAL A 117 -7.27 18.46 4.74
N ALA A 118 -7.77 17.40 4.09
CA ALA A 118 -7.45 16.02 4.45
C ALA A 118 -5.96 15.72 4.25
N TRP A 119 -5.36 16.17 3.13
CA TRP A 119 -3.92 16.02 2.88
C TRP A 119 -3.08 16.76 3.94
N LYS A 120 -3.40 18.02 4.29
CA LYS A 120 -2.71 18.79 5.33
C LYS A 120 -2.76 18.11 6.72
N LYS A 121 -3.81 17.32 6.99
CA LYS A 121 -3.93 16.50 8.22
C LYS A 121 -3.12 15.20 8.16
N SER A 122 -2.78 14.72 6.97
CA SER A 122 -2.00 13.49 6.78
C SER A 122 -0.52 13.68 7.15
N LEU A 123 0.18 12.56 7.37
CA LEU A 123 1.64 12.55 7.48
C LEU A 123 2.34 12.81 6.15
N HIS A 124 1.67 12.60 5.01
CA HIS A 124 2.22 12.88 3.69
C HIS A 124 2.49 14.37 3.49
N SER A 125 1.73 15.27 4.11
CA SER A 125 1.95 16.71 3.96
C SER A 125 3.23 17.23 4.62
N ASP A 126 3.70 16.58 5.68
CA ASP A 126 4.85 17.01 6.48
C ASP A 126 5.53 15.81 7.16
N LEU A 127 6.58 15.30 6.53
CA LEU A 127 7.32 14.13 7.03
C LEU A 127 8.30 14.50 8.16
N ASP A 128 8.54 15.79 8.42
CA ASP A 128 9.37 16.19 9.57
C ASP A 128 8.68 15.90 10.89
N LYS A 129 7.34 15.85 10.91
CA LYS A 129 6.57 15.35 12.07
C LYS A 129 6.97 13.92 12.43
N VAL A 130 7.16 13.05 11.44
CA VAL A 130 7.62 11.67 11.67
C VAL A 130 9.06 11.66 12.20
N ARG A 131 9.94 12.49 11.64
CA ARG A 131 11.36 12.59 12.08
C ARG A 131 11.51 13.12 13.50
N LYS A 132 10.54 13.89 14.00
CA LYS A 132 10.53 14.46 15.35
C LYS A 132 9.90 13.56 16.42
N LEU A 133 9.28 12.43 16.05
CA LEU A 133 8.69 11.50 17.02
C LEU A 133 9.73 11.00 18.04
N SER A 134 9.42 11.07 19.33
CA SER A 134 10.27 10.52 20.39
C SER A 134 10.08 9.00 20.51
N SER A 135 11.02 8.31 21.15
CA SER A 135 11.00 6.83 21.25
C SER A 135 9.85 6.26 22.09
N ASP A 136 9.23 7.09 22.92
CA ASP A 136 8.04 6.80 23.73
C ASP A 136 6.72 7.05 22.98
N ASP A 137 6.73 7.72 21.82
CA ASP A 137 5.54 7.92 21.00
C ASP A 137 5.12 6.59 20.34
N SER A 138 3.85 6.21 20.43
CA SER A 138 3.31 4.98 19.84
C SER A 138 3.49 4.88 18.32
N ARG A 139 3.70 6.01 17.65
CA ARG A 139 3.96 6.12 16.22
C ARG A 139 5.45 6.02 15.88
N PHE A 140 6.36 5.88 16.85
CA PHE A 140 7.81 5.92 16.62
C PHE A 140 8.29 4.94 15.54
N TYR A 141 7.62 3.78 15.40
CA TYR A 141 7.90 2.80 14.34
C TYR A 141 7.82 3.39 12.91
N LYS A 142 7.04 4.47 12.72
CA LYS A 142 6.91 5.17 11.44
C LYS A 142 8.22 5.82 10.99
N LYS A 143 9.15 6.15 11.90
CA LYS A 143 10.50 6.63 11.54
C LYS A 143 11.25 5.63 10.68
N LYS A 144 11.28 4.37 11.13
CA LYS A 144 11.90 3.28 10.38
C LYS A 144 11.21 3.08 9.03
N LYS A 145 9.87 3.16 8.97
CA LYS A 145 9.16 3.08 7.68
C LYS A 145 9.52 4.23 6.74
N LEU A 146 9.67 5.46 7.24
CA LEU A 146 10.13 6.59 6.44
C LEU A 146 11.56 6.38 5.90
N GLU A 147 12.47 5.85 6.72
CA GLU A 147 13.82 5.50 6.27
C GLU A 147 13.80 4.42 5.17
N THR A 148 12.95 3.40 5.33
CA THR A 148 12.73 2.37 4.29
C THR A 148 12.22 2.99 2.99
N VAL A 149 11.21 3.86 3.06
CA VAL A 149 10.68 4.58 1.88
C VAL A 149 11.77 5.38 1.18
N GLU A 150 12.57 6.15 1.92
CA GLU A 150 13.67 6.91 1.33
C GLU A 150 14.73 6.00 0.68
N ASN A 151 15.03 4.85 1.28
CA ASN A 151 15.95 3.87 0.71
C ASN A 151 15.41 3.23 -0.58
N ASN A 152 14.11 2.93 -0.63
CA ASN A 152 13.44 2.46 -1.85
C ASN A 152 13.58 3.50 -2.97
N LEU A 153 13.25 4.76 -2.69
CA LEU A 153 13.36 5.84 -3.66
C LEU A 153 14.80 6.09 -4.12
N ARG A 154 15.79 5.97 -3.24
CA ARG A 154 17.22 6.03 -3.61
C ARG A 154 17.61 4.90 -4.55
N SER A 155 17.19 3.66 -4.25
CA SER A 155 17.44 2.51 -5.11
C SER A 155 16.80 2.68 -6.50
N MET A 156 15.61 3.29 -6.57
CA MET A 156 14.91 3.59 -7.81
C MET A 156 15.42 4.84 -8.54
N GLY A 157 16.38 5.58 -7.97
CA GLY A 157 16.93 6.80 -8.54
C GLY A 157 16.01 8.02 -8.47
N LYS A 158 14.98 7.97 -7.61
CA LYS A 158 13.99 9.05 -7.40
C LYS A 158 14.39 10.01 -6.27
N LEU A 159 15.33 9.63 -5.41
CA LEU A 159 15.81 10.45 -4.30
C LEU A 159 17.35 10.44 -4.24
N GLY A 160 17.97 11.60 -4.03
CA GLY A 160 19.43 11.70 -3.91
C GLY A 160 19.99 10.95 -2.68
N LYS A 161 21.25 10.52 -2.76
CA LYS A 161 21.92 9.71 -1.73
C LYS A 161 21.80 10.28 -0.31
N ASN A 162 21.93 11.60 -0.16
CA ASN A 162 21.83 12.31 1.13
C ASN A 162 20.57 13.19 1.22
N GLU A 163 19.67 13.08 0.25
CA GLU A 163 18.43 13.84 0.22
C GLU A 163 17.40 13.19 1.13
N LYS A 164 16.59 14.02 1.79
CA LYS A 164 15.46 13.60 2.61
C LYS A 164 14.16 13.95 1.92
N LEU A 165 13.19 13.04 1.98
CA LEU A 165 11.85 13.27 1.46
C LEU A 165 11.11 14.25 2.36
N LYS A 166 10.89 15.50 1.92
CA LYS A 166 10.26 16.53 2.76
C LYS A 166 8.76 16.28 2.96
N ASN A 167 8.06 15.99 1.88
CA ASN A 167 6.64 15.67 1.83
C ASN A 167 6.34 14.74 0.65
N VAL A 168 5.12 14.22 0.63
CA VAL A 168 4.47 13.59 -0.53
C VAL A 168 3.30 14.50 -0.89
N SER A 169 3.46 15.28 -1.96
CA SER A 169 2.50 16.28 -2.43
C SER A 169 1.50 15.69 -3.44
N CYS A 170 0.53 16.51 -3.87
CA CYS A 170 -0.40 16.17 -4.93
C CYS A 170 0.33 15.66 -6.19
N MET A 171 1.39 16.35 -6.62
CA MET A 171 2.16 15.99 -7.81
C MET A 171 2.91 14.66 -7.67
N ASP A 172 3.36 14.29 -6.47
CA ASP A 172 4.08 13.02 -6.29
C ASP A 172 3.17 11.83 -6.65
N CYS A 173 1.90 11.88 -6.24
CA CYS A 173 0.94 10.83 -6.52
C CYS A 173 0.26 11.01 -7.88
N HIS A 174 -0.19 12.22 -8.20
CA HIS A 174 -1.01 12.50 -9.37
C HIS A 174 -0.22 12.85 -10.63
N VAL A 175 1.11 12.97 -10.59
CA VAL A 175 1.94 13.20 -11.78
C VAL A 175 3.11 12.22 -11.82
N ASP A 176 4.14 12.47 -11.02
CA ASP A 176 5.30 11.58 -10.87
C ASP A 176 6.00 11.86 -9.54
N ILE A 177 6.53 10.80 -8.93
CA ILE A 177 7.21 10.85 -7.65
C ILE A 177 8.45 11.72 -7.79
N ARG A 178 8.55 12.75 -6.94
CA ARG A 178 9.63 13.76 -6.93
C ARG A 178 9.69 14.60 -8.20
N GLN A 179 8.57 14.78 -8.91
CA GLN A 179 8.49 15.76 -10.00
C GLN A 179 8.85 17.17 -9.48
N THR A 180 9.76 17.82 -10.20
CA THR A 180 10.23 19.20 -9.93
C THR A 180 9.86 20.18 -11.05
N LYS A 181 9.50 19.68 -12.24
CA LYS A 181 9.03 20.51 -13.36
C LYS A 181 7.54 20.80 -13.22
N LYS A 182 7.06 21.84 -13.91
CA LYS A 182 5.62 22.07 -14.08
C LYS A 182 4.98 20.85 -14.76
N ALA A 183 3.74 20.56 -14.39
CA ALA A 183 2.93 19.50 -14.97
C ALA A 183 1.71 20.09 -15.68
N ASP A 184 1.45 19.62 -16.90
CA ASP A 184 0.28 19.98 -17.70
C ASP A 184 -0.95 19.23 -17.19
N HIS A 185 -1.92 19.95 -16.65
CA HIS A 185 -3.13 19.38 -16.05
C HIS A 185 -3.96 18.55 -17.05
N THR A 186 -3.80 18.79 -18.35
CA THR A 186 -4.52 18.07 -19.42
C THR A 186 -3.80 16.82 -19.93
N LYS A 187 -2.57 16.57 -19.48
CA LYS A 187 -1.73 15.48 -19.99
C LYS A 187 -1.07 14.64 -18.92
N ASP A 188 -0.59 15.28 -17.87
CA ASP A 188 0.35 14.65 -16.93
C ASP A 188 -0.36 14.06 -15.70
N ILE A 189 -1.64 14.35 -15.51
CA ILE A 189 -2.41 13.87 -14.36
C ILE A 189 -2.70 12.36 -14.48
N ARG A 190 -2.57 11.65 -13.37
CA ARG A 190 -3.02 10.27 -13.20
C ARG A 190 -3.87 10.11 -11.94
N MET A 191 -4.67 9.07 -11.90
CA MET A 191 -5.17 8.52 -10.64
C MET A 191 -4.13 7.54 -10.08
N PRO A 192 -3.71 7.68 -8.82
CA PRO A 192 -2.69 6.80 -8.24
C PRO A 192 -3.21 5.36 -8.10
N THR A 193 -2.60 4.44 -8.83
CA THR A 193 -2.83 2.99 -8.74
C THR A 193 -1.91 2.35 -7.68
N ALA A 194 -2.10 1.06 -7.39
CA ALA A 194 -1.33 0.36 -6.35
C ALA A 194 0.20 0.43 -6.54
N ASP A 195 0.69 0.35 -7.78
CA ASP A 195 2.11 0.49 -8.11
C ASP A 195 2.67 1.90 -7.85
N VAL A 196 1.83 2.94 -7.97
CA VAL A 196 2.21 4.32 -7.62
C VAL A 196 2.50 4.40 -6.13
N CYS A 197 1.65 3.79 -5.30
CA CYS A 197 1.88 3.66 -3.86
C CYS A 197 3.13 2.81 -3.57
N GLY A 198 3.28 1.69 -4.29
CA GLY A 198 4.37 0.73 -4.16
C GLY A 198 5.76 1.29 -4.51
N THR A 199 5.83 2.41 -5.24
CA THR A 199 7.10 3.11 -5.51
C THR A 199 7.78 3.55 -4.20
N CYS A 200 6.97 3.97 -3.21
CA CYS A 200 7.44 4.30 -1.86
C CYS A 200 7.26 3.09 -0.91
N HIS A 201 6.04 2.56 -0.87
CA HIS A 201 5.57 1.51 0.03
C HIS A 201 5.79 0.11 -0.55
N LEU A 202 7.03 -0.17 -0.94
CA LEU A 202 7.39 -1.43 -1.61
C LEU A 202 7.09 -2.65 -0.75
N GLN A 203 7.28 -2.55 0.57
CA GLN A 203 6.99 -3.64 1.49
C GLN A 203 5.50 -4.00 1.44
N GLU A 204 4.61 -3.03 1.69
CA GLU A 204 3.16 -3.28 1.71
C GLU A 204 2.62 -3.70 0.34
N PHE A 205 3.17 -3.13 -0.75
CA PHE A 205 2.82 -3.55 -2.11
C PHE A 205 3.24 -5.00 -2.39
N ALA A 206 4.46 -5.39 -2.00
CA ALA A 206 4.95 -6.75 -2.17
C ALA A 206 4.20 -7.76 -1.28
N GLU A 207 3.88 -7.40 -0.03
CA GLU A 207 3.05 -8.20 0.88
C GLU A 207 1.68 -8.48 0.25
N ARG A 208 1.01 -7.45 -0.28
CA ARG A 208 -0.27 -7.61 -1.00
C ARG A 208 -0.08 -8.49 -2.23
N GLU A 209 0.87 -8.19 -3.11
CA GLU A 209 1.09 -8.96 -4.33
C GLU A 209 1.51 -10.43 -4.08
N SER A 210 2.02 -10.74 -2.88
CA SER A 210 2.34 -12.12 -2.48
C SER A 210 1.11 -13.01 -2.29
N GLU A 211 -0.09 -12.44 -2.15
CA GLU A 211 -1.35 -13.20 -2.14
C GLU A 211 -1.50 -14.04 -3.42
N ARG A 212 -0.94 -13.58 -4.56
CA ARG A 212 -0.93 -14.31 -5.84
C ARG A 212 -0.17 -15.63 -5.76
N ASP A 213 0.83 -15.70 -4.89
CA ASP A 213 1.78 -16.81 -4.79
C ASP A 213 1.49 -17.72 -3.58
N THR A 214 0.91 -17.15 -2.52
CA THR A 214 0.62 -17.85 -1.25
C THR A 214 -0.73 -18.55 -1.23
N LEU A 215 -1.74 -17.98 -1.89
CA LEU A 215 -3.10 -18.55 -1.92
C LEU A 215 -3.23 -19.59 -3.04
N THR A 216 -2.70 -20.78 -2.76
CA THR A 216 -2.82 -21.95 -3.64
C THR A 216 -3.66 -23.02 -2.95
N TRP A 217 -4.55 -23.66 -3.72
CA TRP A 217 -5.53 -24.60 -3.19
C TRP A 217 -5.18 -26.03 -3.60
N PRO A 218 -5.10 -27.01 -2.68
CA PRO A 218 -4.61 -28.36 -3.00
C PRO A 218 -5.39 -29.13 -4.07
N GLN A 219 -6.64 -28.74 -4.34
CA GLN A 219 -7.52 -29.38 -5.32
C GLN A 219 -8.14 -28.34 -6.26
N ASP A 220 -7.47 -27.19 -6.46
CA ASP A 220 -7.95 -26.10 -7.33
C ASP A 220 -9.38 -25.64 -6.98
N GLN A 221 -9.75 -25.65 -5.69
CA GLN A 221 -11.07 -25.19 -5.22
C GLN A 221 -11.36 -23.75 -5.65
N TRP A 222 -10.31 -22.94 -5.73
CA TRP A 222 -10.33 -21.60 -6.31
C TRP A 222 -9.16 -21.44 -7.27
N PRO A 223 -9.27 -20.54 -8.27
CA PRO A 223 -8.12 -20.17 -9.09
C PRO A 223 -6.94 -19.71 -8.21
N ALA A 224 -5.72 -20.08 -8.60
CA ALA A 224 -4.52 -19.69 -7.87
C ALA A 224 -4.45 -18.18 -7.63
N GLY A 225 -4.07 -17.79 -6.41
CA GLY A 225 -4.02 -16.41 -5.95
C GLY A 225 -5.37 -15.83 -5.52
N ARG A 226 -6.46 -16.61 -5.49
CA ARG A 226 -7.82 -16.15 -5.11
C ARG A 226 -8.44 -17.06 -4.03
N PRO A 227 -9.39 -16.56 -3.23
CA PRO A 227 -9.86 -15.16 -3.12
C PRO A 227 -8.82 -14.27 -2.45
N SER A 228 -8.59 -13.06 -2.98
CA SER A 228 -7.56 -12.15 -2.47
C SER A 228 -7.81 -10.70 -2.90
N HIS A 229 -7.18 -9.75 -2.21
CA HIS A 229 -7.18 -8.35 -2.60
C HIS A 229 -6.24 -8.08 -3.79
N ALA A 230 -5.25 -8.93 -4.03
CA ALA A 230 -4.37 -8.83 -5.20
C ALA A 230 -5.10 -9.10 -6.53
N LEU A 231 -6.21 -9.84 -6.47
CA LEU A 231 -6.96 -10.32 -7.64
C LEU A 231 -8.47 -10.09 -7.55
N ASP A 232 -8.93 -9.18 -6.68
CA ASP A 232 -10.35 -8.91 -6.49
C ASP A 232 -11.00 -8.30 -7.74
N TYR A 233 -10.35 -7.31 -8.38
CA TYR A 233 -10.84 -6.72 -9.63
C TYR A 233 -10.83 -7.73 -10.78
N LYS A 234 -9.77 -8.55 -10.90
CA LYS A 234 -9.74 -9.68 -11.85
C LYS A 234 -10.92 -10.60 -11.62
N ALA A 235 -11.20 -10.98 -10.37
CA ALA A 235 -12.33 -11.84 -10.04
C ALA A 235 -13.68 -11.22 -10.46
N ASN A 236 -13.83 -9.92 -10.28
CA ASN A 236 -15.01 -9.17 -10.69
C ASN A 236 -15.20 -9.17 -12.22
N VAL A 237 -14.18 -8.77 -12.99
CA VAL A 237 -14.31 -8.66 -14.46
C VAL A 237 -14.39 -10.02 -15.17
N GLU A 238 -13.88 -11.08 -14.54
CA GLU A 238 -14.02 -12.47 -15.02
C GLU A 238 -15.35 -13.12 -14.59
N THR A 239 -16.23 -12.39 -13.90
CA THR A 239 -17.57 -12.90 -13.55
C THR A 239 -18.52 -12.71 -14.74
N ALA A 240 -18.98 -13.82 -15.33
CA ALA A 240 -19.76 -13.79 -16.57
C ALA A 240 -21.02 -12.91 -16.51
N ILE A 241 -21.76 -12.93 -15.40
CA ILE A 241 -22.95 -12.08 -15.25
C ILE A 241 -22.57 -10.60 -15.12
N TRP A 242 -21.46 -10.28 -14.44
CA TRP A 242 -20.95 -8.91 -14.36
C TRP A 242 -20.57 -8.40 -15.76
N ALA A 243 -19.94 -9.23 -16.59
CA ALA A 243 -19.58 -8.84 -17.95
C ALA A 243 -20.78 -8.78 -18.91
N GLY A 244 -21.75 -9.70 -18.76
CA GLY A 244 -22.87 -9.85 -19.69
C GLY A 244 -24.13 -9.04 -19.37
N MET A 245 -24.27 -8.49 -18.17
CA MET A 245 -25.47 -7.72 -17.81
C MET A 245 -25.51 -6.32 -18.44
N GLU A 246 -26.69 -5.93 -18.91
CA GLU A 246 -26.93 -4.61 -19.53
C GLU A 246 -26.87 -3.46 -18.52
N GLN A 247 -27.25 -3.70 -17.26
CA GLN A 247 -27.31 -2.66 -16.22
C GLN A 247 -25.92 -2.33 -15.67
N ARG A 248 -25.12 -1.61 -16.46
CA ARG A 248 -23.71 -1.31 -16.14
C ARG A 248 -23.51 -0.57 -14.83
N GLU A 249 -24.43 0.32 -14.44
CA GLU A 249 -24.36 1.00 -13.16
C GLU A 249 -24.55 0.04 -11.97
N ILE A 250 -25.33 -1.02 -12.14
CA ILE A 250 -25.47 -2.08 -11.12
C ILE A 250 -24.20 -2.92 -11.08
N ALA A 251 -23.66 -3.30 -12.25
CA ALA A 251 -22.39 -4.02 -12.33
C ALA A 251 -21.25 -3.23 -11.66
N GLU A 252 -21.22 -1.91 -11.80
CA GLU A 252 -20.21 -1.05 -11.18
C GLU A 252 -20.38 -0.89 -9.66
N GLY A 253 -21.57 -1.22 -9.14
CA GLY A 253 -21.77 -1.46 -7.71
C GLY A 253 -20.91 -2.61 -7.21
N CYS A 254 -20.85 -3.73 -7.94
CA CYS A 254 -19.94 -4.84 -7.63
C CYS A 254 -18.48 -4.39 -7.76
N THR A 255 -18.15 -3.70 -8.86
CA THR A 255 -16.78 -3.19 -9.09
C THR A 255 -16.31 -2.33 -7.93
N SER A 256 -17.18 -1.50 -7.36
CA SER A 256 -16.84 -0.61 -6.23
C SER A 256 -16.36 -1.35 -4.97
N CYS A 257 -16.74 -2.62 -4.78
CA CYS A 257 -16.22 -3.47 -3.71
C CYS A 257 -14.91 -4.19 -4.10
N HIS A 258 -14.65 -4.36 -5.39
CA HIS A 258 -13.56 -5.14 -5.96
C HIS A 258 -12.51 -4.25 -6.67
N ILE A 259 -11.95 -3.29 -5.93
CA ILE A 259 -10.98 -2.32 -6.44
C ILE A 259 -9.66 -2.28 -5.65
N ASN A 260 -9.45 -3.21 -4.70
CA ASN A 260 -8.22 -3.25 -3.92
C ASN A 260 -7.02 -3.55 -4.81
N GLN A 261 -7.17 -4.41 -5.81
CA GLN A 261 -6.15 -4.71 -6.81
C GLN A 261 -5.62 -3.42 -7.43
N ASN A 262 -6.53 -2.52 -7.85
CA ASN A 262 -6.20 -1.36 -8.67
C ASN A 262 -5.66 -0.18 -7.87
N LYS A 263 -6.11 0.03 -6.62
CA LYS A 263 -5.75 1.18 -5.80
C LYS A 263 -5.76 0.86 -4.30
N CYS A 264 -4.93 1.57 -3.54
CA CYS A 264 -4.68 1.28 -2.12
C CYS A 264 -5.50 2.14 -1.13
N ASP A 265 -6.54 2.85 -1.55
CA ASP A 265 -7.25 3.83 -0.71
C ASP A 265 -8.63 3.34 -0.22
N THR A 266 -8.86 2.03 -0.17
CA THR A 266 -10.11 1.41 0.28
C THR A 266 -10.19 1.33 1.81
N CYS A 267 -9.10 0.94 2.49
CA CYS A 267 -9.08 0.80 3.95
C CYS A 267 -8.58 2.06 4.68
N HIS A 268 -7.57 2.75 4.12
CA HIS A 268 -7.07 4.03 4.64
C HIS A 268 -7.30 5.11 3.60
N THR A 269 -8.47 5.74 3.67
CA THR A 269 -9.02 6.51 2.56
C THR A 269 -8.24 7.77 2.23
N ARG A 270 -8.32 8.16 0.95
CA ARG A 270 -7.80 9.45 0.49
C ARG A 270 -8.57 10.62 1.16
N HIS A 271 -7.95 11.75 1.44
CA HIS A 271 -6.54 12.11 1.25
C HIS A 271 -5.78 12.14 2.59
N GLN A 272 -6.35 11.57 3.66
CA GLN A 272 -5.68 11.50 4.96
C GLN A 272 -4.77 10.28 5.08
N PHE A 273 -5.10 9.18 4.39
CA PHE A 273 -4.32 7.93 4.35
C PHE A 273 -3.96 7.43 5.76
N SER A 274 -4.96 7.40 6.64
CA SER A 274 -4.77 7.12 8.05
C SER A 274 -4.62 5.62 8.31
N ALA A 275 -3.44 5.18 8.73
CA ALA A 275 -3.26 3.80 9.19
C ALA A 275 -4.14 3.45 10.42
N VAL A 276 -4.55 4.47 11.21
CA VAL A 276 -5.51 4.31 12.31
C VAL A 276 -6.88 3.92 11.77
N GLU A 277 -7.32 4.59 10.70
CA GLU A 277 -8.62 4.32 10.05
C GLU A 277 -8.67 2.89 9.53
N SER A 278 -7.64 2.44 8.80
CA SER A 278 -7.58 1.08 8.26
C SER A 278 -7.54 -0.04 9.30
N ARG A 279 -7.25 0.26 10.56
CA ARG A 279 -7.26 -0.74 11.65
C ARG A 279 -8.64 -0.93 12.25
N LYS A 280 -9.54 0.03 12.07
CA LYS A 280 -10.87 -0.04 12.64
C LYS A 280 -11.76 -0.95 11.78
N PRO A 281 -12.62 -1.79 12.39
CA PRO A 281 -13.52 -2.69 11.65
C PRO A 281 -14.37 -2.02 10.58
N GLN A 282 -14.71 -0.74 10.74
CA GLN A 282 -15.49 0.03 9.75
C GLN A 282 -14.78 0.18 8.40
N ALA A 283 -13.45 0.12 8.37
CA ALA A 283 -12.69 0.18 7.12
C ALA A 283 -12.97 -1.03 6.20
N CYS A 284 -13.36 -2.18 6.77
CA CYS A 284 -13.72 -3.38 6.02
C CYS A 284 -15.22 -3.45 5.70
N ALA A 285 -16.04 -2.73 6.46
CA ALA A 285 -17.48 -2.88 6.51
C ALA A 285 -18.21 -2.57 5.21
N ILE A 286 -17.62 -1.76 4.31
CA ILE A 286 -18.26 -1.39 3.04
C ILE A 286 -18.31 -2.59 2.07
N CYS A 287 -17.33 -3.50 2.15
CA CYS A 287 -17.25 -4.65 1.25
C CYS A 287 -17.61 -5.96 1.98
N HIS A 288 -17.16 -6.14 3.22
CA HIS A 288 -17.37 -7.35 4.03
C HIS A 288 -18.65 -7.27 4.86
N ASN A 289 -19.79 -7.16 4.18
CA ASN A 289 -21.12 -7.09 4.78
C ASN A 289 -22.16 -7.74 3.85
N GLY A 290 -23.42 -7.75 4.25
CA GLY A 290 -24.53 -8.04 3.33
C GLY A 290 -24.90 -9.50 3.24
N VAL A 291 -25.66 -9.85 2.21
CA VAL A 291 -26.47 -11.10 2.21
C VAL A 291 -25.66 -12.39 2.02
N ASP A 292 -24.51 -12.31 1.36
CA ASP A 292 -23.68 -13.45 0.94
C ASP A 292 -22.38 -13.60 1.75
N HIS A 293 -21.95 -12.55 2.44
CA HIS A 293 -20.76 -12.53 3.30
C HIS A 293 -20.90 -11.48 4.42
N ASN A 294 -21.75 -11.78 5.41
CA ASN A 294 -22.10 -10.86 6.51
C ASN A 294 -21.05 -10.80 7.64
N GLU A 295 -19.75 -10.74 7.30
CA GLU A 295 -18.67 -10.78 8.30
C GLU A 295 -18.72 -9.60 9.27
N PHE A 296 -18.97 -8.38 8.78
CA PHE A 296 -19.04 -7.20 9.62
C PHE A 296 -20.19 -7.29 10.61
N GLU A 297 -21.38 -7.70 10.18
CA GLU A 297 -22.54 -7.90 11.04
C GLU A 297 -22.27 -8.97 12.09
N ASN A 298 -21.71 -10.11 11.67
CA ASN A 298 -21.35 -11.20 12.58
C ASN A 298 -20.30 -10.75 13.62
N TYR A 299 -19.26 -10.02 13.18
CA TYR A 299 -18.23 -9.48 14.07
C TYR A 299 -18.84 -8.52 15.08
N MET A 300 -19.60 -7.52 14.61
CA MET A 300 -20.17 -6.46 15.44
C MET A 300 -21.20 -6.99 16.44
N MET A 301 -21.90 -8.08 16.12
CA MET A 301 -22.86 -8.74 17.02
C MET A 301 -22.22 -9.80 17.92
N SER A 302 -20.95 -10.15 17.71
CA SER A 302 -20.21 -11.06 18.59
C SER A 302 -19.77 -10.37 19.89
N LYS A 303 -19.28 -11.15 20.86
CA LYS A 303 -18.65 -10.59 22.06
C LYS A 303 -17.40 -9.75 21.75
N HIS A 304 -16.65 -10.10 20.70
CA HIS A 304 -15.50 -9.30 20.28
C HIS A 304 -15.94 -7.93 19.75
N GLY A 305 -16.99 -7.88 18.93
CA GLY A 305 -17.58 -6.64 18.43
C GLY A 305 -18.17 -5.78 19.53
N ALA A 306 -18.87 -6.38 20.51
CA ALA A 306 -19.40 -5.65 21.66
C ALA A 306 -18.28 -5.01 22.51
N ILE A 307 -17.16 -5.71 22.71
CA ILE A 307 -15.97 -5.16 23.38
C ILE A 307 -15.40 -4.00 22.57
N TYR A 308 -15.22 -4.17 21.25
CA TYR A 308 -14.77 -3.10 20.37
C TYR A 308 -15.67 -1.87 20.41
N GLN A 309 -17.00 -2.05 20.38
CA GLN A 309 -17.97 -0.95 20.45
C GLN A 309 -17.93 -0.22 21.80
N THR A 310 -17.61 -0.92 22.89
CA THR A 310 -17.63 -0.35 24.24
C THR A 310 -16.30 0.28 24.62
N LEU A 311 -15.18 -0.31 24.20
CA LEU A 311 -13.82 0.08 24.63
C LEU A 311 -12.97 0.66 23.50
N GLY A 312 -13.40 0.58 22.25
CA GLY A 312 -12.59 0.95 21.10
C GLY A 312 -12.14 2.41 21.09
N ASP A 313 -12.86 3.32 21.75
CA ASP A 313 -12.46 4.72 21.89
C ASP A 313 -11.36 4.93 22.95
N GLU A 314 -11.12 3.94 23.81
CA GLU A 314 -10.04 3.94 24.81
C GLU A 314 -8.72 3.38 24.25
N TRP A 315 -8.76 2.70 23.11
CA TRP A 315 -7.58 2.05 22.53
C TRP A 315 -6.68 3.05 21.80
N ASP A 316 -5.36 2.90 21.93
CA ASP A 316 -4.41 3.64 21.10
C ASP A 316 -4.26 2.99 19.72
N TRP A 317 -5.12 3.38 18.80
CA TRP A 317 -5.08 2.92 17.42
C TRP A 317 -3.81 3.30 16.65
N ASN A 318 -2.90 4.12 17.19
CA ASN A 318 -1.67 4.49 16.51
C ASN A 318 -0.62 3.38 16.52
N VAL A 319 -0.61 2.51 17.52
CA VAL A 319 0.33 1.39 17.61
C VAL A 319 0.17 0.45 16.41
N PRO A 320 1.24 -0.20 15.91
CA PRO A 320 1.11 -1.22 14.88
C PRO A 320 0.35 -2.44 15.40
N LEU A 321 -0.33 -3.18 14.51
CA LEU A 321 -1.19 -4.32 14.90
C LEU A 321 -0.47 -5.36 15.78
N LYS A 322 0.82 -5.61 15.53
CA LYS A 322 1.64 -6.53 16.35
C LYS A 322 1.74 -6.15 17.83
N ASP A 323 1.52 -4.88 18.16
CA ASP A 323 1.62 -4.31 19.51
C ASP A 323 0.22 -3.96 20.08
N ALA A 324 -0.87 -4.13 19.30
CA ALA A 324 -2.20 -3.62 19.63
C ALA A 324 -2.80 -4.23 20.90
N ILE A 325 -2.55 -5.51 21.20
CA ILE A 325 -3.07 -6.16 22.42
C ILE A 325 -2.24 -5.80 23.65
N ALA A 326 -0.93 -5.57 23.48
CA ALA A 326 -0.01 -5.39 24.60
C ALA A 326 0.20 -3.91 25.00
N LYS A 327 -0.03 -2.99 24.07
CA LYS A 327 0.26 -1.55 24.22
C LYS A 327 -0.85 -0.63 23.69
N GLY A 328 -1.83 -1.20 22.99
CA GLY A 328 -2.96 -0.46 22.43
C GLY A 328 -4.12 -0.35 23.38
#